data_AF-A0A7Z6T373-F1
#
_entry.id   AF-A0A7Z6T373-F1
#
_cell.length_a   1.000
_cell.length_b   1.000
_cell.length_c   1.000
_cell.angle_alpha   90.00
_cell.angle_beta   90.00
_cell.angle_gamma   90.00
#
_symmetry.space_group_name_H-M   'P 1'
#
loop_
_entity.id
_entity.type
_entity.pdbx_description
1 polymer ?
#
loop_
_entity_poly.entity_id
_entity_poly.type
_entity_poly.pdbx_seq_one_letter_code
_entity_poly.pdbx_strand_id
1 'polypeptide(L)'
;MAAEARHRAEVLDHEVYPEPHHKAAALLCELARNPSLEKRNLLFAATVTAAYLSACGMPVSPGLDTVLPLARAARDGLPVREVAAQIKTWTS
;
A
#
# COMPACT_ATOMS: atom_id res chain seq x y z
N MET A 1 -9.93 28.20 2.12
CA MET A 1 -8.88 28.23 3.18
C MET A 1 -9.32 27.30 4.31
N ALA A 2 -8.36 26.66 4.98
CA ALA A 2 -8.52 25.76 6.13
C ALA A 2 -8.90 24.29 5.86
N ALA A 3 -7.89 23.51 5.49
CA ALA A 3 -7.63 22.20 6.09
C ALA A 3 -6.11 22.04 6.15
N GLU A 4 -5.50 22.88 6.98
CA GLU A 4 -4.10 22.80 7.36
C GLU A 4 -3.79 21.38 7.86
N ALA A 5 -2.70 20.83 7.34
CA ALA A 5 -1.71 20.07 8.08
C ALA A 5 -2.13 19.62 9.49
N ARG A 6 -2.87 18.52 9.59
CA ARG A 6 -3.03 17.79 10.86
C ARG A 6 -2.31 16.47 10.69
N HIS A 7 -1.07 16.43 11.20
CA HIS A 7 -0.24 15.23 11.38
C HIS A 7 0.28 14.65 10.03
N ARG A 8 1.48 14.91 9.51
CA ARG A 8 2.82 14.77 10.13
C ARG A 8 2.80 14.03 11.46
N ALA A 9 2.19 12.85 11.44
CA ALA A 9 2.38 11.85 12.48
C ALA A 9 3.79 11.29 12.26
N GLU A 10 4.78 11.85 12.95
CA GLU A 10 6.01 11.14 13.26
C GLU A 10 5.60 9.92 14.10
N VAL A 11 5.31 8.81 13.45
CA VAL A 11 5.05 7.54 14.12
C VAL A 11 5.84 6.47 13.38
N LEU A 12 6.71 5.82 14.17
CA LEU A 12 7.64 4.75 13.83
C LEU A 12 9.03 5.21 13.39
N ASP A 13 9.63 6.03 14.26
CA ASP A 13 11.06 5.89 14.56
C ASP A 13 11.32 4.41 14.90
N HIS A 14 11.91 3.71 13.93
CA HIS A 14 12.37 2.33 13.96
C HIS A 14 11.34 1.21 13.73
N GLU A 15 11.48 0.49 12.61
CA GLU A 15 11.10 -0.94 12.56
C GLU A 15 12.08 -1.80 11.74
N VAL A 16 12.63 -2.75 12.47
CA VAL A 16 13.56 -3.84 12.16
C VAL A 16 12.89 -4.91 11.24
N TYR A 17 13.46 -5.18 10.04
CA TYR A 17 13.18 -6.26 9.03
C TYR A 17 11.76 -6.38 8.40
N PRO A 18 11.54 -7.11 7.27
CA PRO A 18 12.25 -7.21 5.98
C PRO A 18 11.85 -6.04 5.04
N GLU A 19 12.43 -5.92 3.84
CA GLU A 19 12.22 -4.80 2.89
C GLU A 19 10.75 -4.30 2.89
N PRO A 20 10.46 -3.01 3.20
CA PRO A 20 9.11 -2.45 3.34
C PRO A 20 8.15 -2.77 2.18
N HIS A 21 8.69 -2.95 0.97
CA HIS A 21 7.96 -3.40 -0.22
C HIS A 21 7.27 -4.76 -0.03
N HIS A 22 7.91 -5.70 0.65
CA HIS A 22 7.36 -7.02 0.95
C HIS A 22 6.20 -6.93 1.94
N LYS A 23 6.32 -6.10 2.97
CA LYS A 23 5.22 -5.84 3.93
C LYS A 23 4.04 -5.17 3.23
N ALA A 24 4.30 -4.14 2.42
CA ALA A 24 3.26 -3.47 1.63
C ALA A 24 2.54 -4.43 0.67
N ALA A 25 3.29 -5.33 0.03
CA ALA A 25 2.73 -6.32 -0.88
C ALA A 25 1.86 -7.36 -0.17
N ALA A 26 2.30 -7.85 0.99
CA ALA A 26 1.53 -8.78 1.80
C ALA A 26 0.22 -8.13 2.25
N LEU A 27 0.28 -6.90 2.76
CA LEU A 27 -0.88 -6.11 3.17
C LEU A 27 -1.89 -5.94 2.02
N LEU A 28 -1.42 -5.57 0.83
CA LEU A 28 -2.27 -5.43 -0.36
C LEU A 28 -2.93 -6.76 -0.73
N CYS A 29 -2.19 -7.86 -0.73
CA CYS A 29 -2.70 -9.19 -1.08
C CYS A 29 -3.74 -9.69 -0.09
N GLU A 30 -3.48 -9.57 1.21
CA GLU A 30 -4.41 -10.00 2.26
C GLU A 30 -5.71 -9.20 2.17
N LEU A 31 -5.62 -7.87 2.10
CA LEU A 31 -6.81 -7.02 2.00
C LEU A 31 -7.55 -7.21 0.68
N ALA A 32 -6.87 -7.49 -0.43
CA ALA A 32 -7.52 -7.70 -1.72
C ALA A 32 -8.24 -9.06 -1.81
N ARG A 33 -7.70 -10.11 -1.18
CA ARG A 33 -8.23 -11.49 -1.22
C ARG A 33 -9.22 -11.79 -0.11
N ASN A 34 -9.05 -11.16 1.05
CA ASN A 34 -9.94 -11.30 2.20
C ASN A 34 -10.74 -9.99 2.40
N PRO A 35 -11.91 -9.86 1.76
CA PRO A 35 -12.63 -8.60 1.74
C PRO A 35 -13.13 -8.22 3.14
N SER A 36 -12.60 -7.12 3.67
CA SER A 36 -13.00 -6.55 4.96
C SER A 36 -14.23 -5.64 4.85
N LEU A 37 -14.54 -5.18 3.63
CA LEU A 37 -15.69 -4.33 3.33
C LEU A 37 -16.57 -4.98 2.26
N GLU A 38 -17.90 -4.87 2.43
CA GLU A 38 -18.89 -5.35 1.45
C GLU A 38 -18.79 -4.61 0.11
N LYS A 39 -18.30 -3.35 0.12
CA LYS A 39 -18.15 -2.50 -1.07
C LYS A 39 -16.79 -1.82 -1.05
N ARG A 40 -16.24 -1.57 -2.25
CA ARG A 40 -14.99 -0.80 -2.47
C ARG A 40 -13.75 -1.37 -1.77
N ASN A 41 -13.75 -2.66 -1.44
CA ASN A 41 -12.63 -3.32 -0.75
C ASN A 41 -11.27 -3.13 -1.46
N LEU A 42 -11.25 -3.12 -2.80
CA LEU A 42 -10.01 -2.89 -3.55
C LEU A 42 -9.47 -1.46 -3.39
N LEU A 43 -10.34 -0.46 -3.30
CA LEU A 43 -9.91 0.92 -3.04
C LEU A 43 -9.39 1.05 -1.61
N PHE A 44 -10.01 0.36 -0.66
CA PHE A 44 -9.52 0.27 0.71
C PHE A 44 -8.12 -0.37 0.77
N ALA A 45 -7.94 -1.54 0.15
CA ALA A 45 -6.64 -2.21 0.06
C ALA A 45 -5.56 -1.30 -0.55
N ALA A 46 -5.89 -0.61 -1.65
CA ALA A 46 -4.97 0.32 -2.30
C ALA A 46 -4.62 1.53 -1.42
N THR A 47 -5.61 2.11 -0.74
CA THR A 47 -5.43 3.28 0.15
C THR A 47 -4.56 2.93 1.35
N VAL A 48 -4.83 1.79 2.00
CA VAL A 48 -4.04 1.31 3.14
C VAL A 48 -2.59 1.04 2.72
N THR A 49 -2.38 0.44 1.56
CA THR A 49 -1.04 0.16 1.03
C THR A 49 -0.27 1.45 0.72
N ALA A 50 -0.90 2.43 0.06
CA ALA A 50 -0.28 3.72 -0.22
C ALA A 50 0.03 4.52 1.06
N ALA A 51 -0.85 4.47 2.06
CA ALA A 51 -0.65 5.09 3.36
C ALA A 51 0.52 4.43 4.12
N TYR A 52 0.61 3.09 4.11
CA TYR A 52 1.72 2.35 4.70
C TYR A 52 3.06 2.75 4.07
N LEU A 53 3.14 2.75 2.74
CA LEU A 53 4.35 3.14 2.01
C LEU A 53 4.75 4.60 2.30
N SER A 54 3.78 5.50 2.39
CA SER A 54 4.00 6.90 2.77
C SER A 54 4.53 7.04 4.20
N ALA A 55 3.99 6.26 5.15
CA ALA A 55 4.47 6.21 6.53
C ALA A 55 5.90 5.64 6.63
N CYS A 56 6.28 4.73 5.72
CA CYS A 56 7.64 4.23 5.59
C CYS A 56 8.59 5.17 4.83
N GLY A 57 8.16 6.39 4.45
CA GLY A 57 9.00 7.34 3.71
C GLY A 57 9.18 7.02 2.22
N MET A 58 8.35 6.14 1.65
CA MET A 58 8.39 5.72 0.24
C MET A 58 7.05 6.04 -0.46
N PRO A 59 6.74 7.32 -0.72
CA PRO A 59 5.47 7.68 -1.35
C PRO A 59 5.35 7.07 -2.76
N VAL A 60 4.18 6.52 -3.08
CA VAL A 60 3.90 5.96 -4.42
C VAL A 60 3.54 7.08 -5.39
N SER A 61 4.17 7.11 -6.57
CA SER A 61 3.82 8.01 -7.68
C SER A 61 3.47 7.21 -8.94
N PRO A 62 2.31 7.43 -9.59
CA PRO A 62 1.19 8.34 -9.27
C PRO A 62 0.13 7.77 -8.28
N GLY A 63 0.50 7.47 -7.04
CA GLY A 63 -0.44 7.21 -5.94
C GLY A 63 -1.45 6.09 -6.19
N LEU A 64 -2.73 6.34 -5.86
CA LEU A 64 -3.81 5.35 -5.88
C LEU A 64 -4.10 4.75 -7.26
N ASP A 65 -4.01 5.55 -8.33
CA ASP A 65 -4.21 5.09 -9.71
C ASP A 65 -3.21 3.99 -10.11
N THR A 66 -2.07 3.93 -9.43
CA THR A 66 -1.03 2.92 -9.64
C THR A 66 -1.28 1.66 -8.81
N VAL A 67 -1.70 1.84 -7.55
CA VAL A 67 -1.91 0.74 -6.61
C VAL A 67 -3.22 -0.01 -6.89
N LEU A 68 -4.25 0.66 -7.37
CA LEU A 68 -5.58 0.05 -7.58
C LEU A 68 -5.59 -1.06 -8.66
N PRO A 69 -4.91 -0.91 -9.81
CA PRO A 69 -4.71 -2.01 -10.75
C PRO A 69 -3.95 -3.18 -10.13
N LEU A 70 -2.92 -2.90 -9.33
CA LEU A 70 -2.15 -3.95 -8.64
C LEU A 70 -2.99 -4.68 -7.58
N ALA A 71 -3.89 -3.98 -6.89
CA ALA A 71 -4.86 -4.57 -5.97
C ALA A 71 -5.80 -5.55 -6.68
N ARG A 72 -6.26 -5.21 -7.89
CA ARG A 72 -7.07 -6.11 -8.73
C ARG A 72 -6.28 -7.35 -9.11
N ALA A 73 -5.06 -7.18 -9.59
CA ALA A 73 -4.19 -8.31 -9.94
C ALA A 73 -3.91 -9.22 -8.73
N ALA A 74 -3.68 -8.66 -7.55
CA ALA A 74 -3.45 -9.41 -6.31
C ALA A 74 -4.68 -10.24 -5.89
N ARG A 75 -5.89 -9.69 -6.03
CA ARG A 75 -7.16 -10.42 -5.86
C ARG A 75 -7.28 -11.55 -6.85
N ASP A 76 -6.89 -11.32 -8.10
CA ASP A 76 -7.00 -12.28 -9.19
C ASP A 76 -5.85 -13.34 -9.18
N GLY A 77 -4.99 -13.32 -8.16
CA GLY A 77 -4.02 -14.38 -7.88
C GLY A 77 -2.54 -14.00 -8.08
N LEU A 78 -2.23 -12.74 -8.40
CA LEU A 78 -0.84 -12.30 -8.52
C LEU A 78 -0.09 -12.56 -7.20
N PRO A 79 1.08 -13.23 -7.23
CA PRO A 79 1.77 -13.65 -6.01
C PRO A 79 2.40 -12.44 -5.30
N VAL A 80 2.48 -12.52 -3.97
CA VAL A 80 3.00 -11.44 -3.10
C VAL A 80 4.39 -10.95 -3.55
N ARG A 81 5.28 -11.87 -3.98
CA ARG A 81 6.62 -11.51 -4.47
C ARG A 81 6.60 -10.62 -5.71
N GLU A 82 5.64 -10.81 -6.60
CA GLU A 82 5.51 -10.01 -7.83
C GLU A 82 4.85 -8.67 -7.54
N VAL A 83 3.91 -8.65 -6.60
CA VAL A 83 3.38 -7.41 -6.04
C VAL A 83 4.51 -6.58 -5.40
N ALA A 84 5.39 -7.20 -4.61
CA ALA A 84 6.54 -6.53 -4.00
C ALA A 84 7.51 -5.97 -5.04
N ALA A 85 7.80 -6.74 -6.09
CA ALA A 85 8.63 -6.29 -7.20
C ALA A 85 8.05 -5.06 -7.90
N GLN A 86 6.73 -5.02 -8.15
CA GLN A 86 6.07 -3.84 -8.73
C GLN A 86 6.08 -2.64 -7.79
N ILE A 87 5.82 -2.82 -6.49
CA ILE A 87 5.88 -1.71 -5.53
C ILE A 87 7.29 -1.12 -5.49
N LYS A 88 8.33 -1.96 -5.61
CA LYS A 88 9.75 -1.52 -5.65
C LYS A 88 10.07 -0.63 -6.85
N THR A 89 9.41 -0.81 -8.00
CA THR A 89 9.67 0.05 -9.18
C THR A 89 9.10 1.46 -9.04
N TRP A 90 8.18 1.69 -8.10
CA TRP A 90 7.54 3.00 -7.86
C TRP A 90 8.17 3.81 -6.73
N THR A 91 8.99 3.16 -5.91
CA THR A 91 9.49 3.67 -4.63
C THR A 91 11.02 3.64 -4.55
N SER A 92 11.68 3.36 -5.67
CA SER A 92 13.14 3.39 -5.83
C SER A 92 13.64 4.72 -6.38
#